data_AF-E5B9G4-F1
#
_entry.id   AF-E5B9G4-F1
#
_cell.length_a   1.000
_cell.length_b   1.000
_cell.length_c   1.000
_cell.angle_alpha   90.00
_cell.angle_beta   90.00
_cell.angle_gamma   90.00
#
_symmetry.space_group_name_H-M   'P 1'
#
loop_
_entity.id
_entity.type
_entity.pdbx_description
1 polymer ?
#
loop_
_entity_poly.entity_id
_entity_poly.type
_entity_poly.pdbx_seq_one_letter_code
_entity_poly.pdbx_strand_id
1 'polypeptide(L)'
;MSDFVIGILCLLATLVVYFCNKHLYRRWRRLVLMPLLMTPMVLVALLVFTRISWQDYIGESRWLLWLLGPATLAFAVPLYENLAIVRRHWLSLSAGVFTATLVAVCSSVWLARLLTLPEAVQRSLAVRSITTPFALAAAKQVGGQPDLVALFVVITGVFGMATGDLLFLRLAIKQGVAKGAGLGAASHGAGTARAYEIGQQEGVVSSLVMMLSGVVTVMIAPAIGHMMWATS
;
A
#
# COMPACT_ATOMS: atom_id res chain seq x y z
N MET A 1 7.39 23.49 26.17
CA MET A 1 8.08 23.61 24.86
C MET A 1 7.02 23.99 23.85
N SER A 2 7.24 24.95 22.96
CA SER A 2 6.22 25.30 21.96
C SER A 2 5.89 24.08 21.10
N ASP A 3 4.62 23.87 20.79
CA ASP A 3 4.12 22.73 20.01
C ASP A 3 4.89 22.54 18.69
N PHE A 4 5.31 23.66 18.08
CA PHE A 4 6.17 23.70 16.90
C PHE A 4 7.52 22.99 17.08
N VAL A 5 8.18 23.18 18.22
CA VAL A 5 9.48 22.55 18.52
C VAL A 5 9.30 21.04 18.68
N ILE A 6 8.22 20.61 19.33
CA ILE A 6 7.88 19.18 19.49
C ILE A 6 7.62 18.55 18.12
N GLY A 7 6.87 19.23 17.25
CA GLY A 7 6.61 18.78 15.89
C GLY A 7 7.89 18.58 15.07
N ILE A 8 8.81 19.55 15.09
CA ILE A 8 10.11 19.43 14.40
C ILE A 8 10.93 18.27 14.95
N LEU A 9 10.97 18.11 16.28
CA LEU A 9 11.68 16.99 16.90
C LEU A 9 11.08 15.65 16.48
N CYS A 10 9.76 15.54 16.38
CA CYS A 10 9.07 14.34 15.89
C CYS A 10 9.40 14.03 14.42
N LEU A 11 9.44 15.06 13.57
CA LEU A 11 9.83 14.92 12.17
C LEU A 11 11.28 14.44 12.04
N LEU A 12 12.20 15.06 12.77
CA LEU A 12 13.61 14.65 12.80
C LEU A 12 13.76 13.22 13.32
N ALA A 13 13.06 12.86 14.40
CA ALA A 13 13.03 11.50 14.92
C ALA A 13 12.52 10.50 13.88
N THR A 14 11.46 10.84 13.16
CA THR A 14 10.90 10.02 12.07
C THR A 14 11.94 9.76 10.98
N LEU A 15 12.64 10.81 10.52
CA LEU A 15 13.67 10.69 9.50
C LEU A 15 14.86 9.86 10.00
N VAL A 16 15.37 10.14 11.20
CA VAL A 16 16.51 9.42 11.79
C VAL A 16 16.18 7.94 11.96
N VAL A 17 15.04 7.62 12.59
CA VAL A 17 14.60 6.23 12.78
C VAL A 17 14.43 5.53 11.42
N TYR A 18 13.82 6.19 10.43
CA TYR A 18 13.67 5.64 9.09
C TYR A 18 15.02 5.33 8.43
N PHE A 19 15.96 6.28 8.42
CA PHE A 19 17.26 6.10 7.77
C PHE A 19 18.13 5.06 8.49
N CYS A 20 18.15 5.07 9.83
CA CYS A 20 18.82 4.04 10.63
C CYS A 20 18.24 2.66 10.35
N ASN A 21 16.92 2.52 10.36
CA ASN A 21 16.25 1.26 10.07
C ASN A 21 16.46 0.80 8.63
N LYS A 22 16.43 1.73 7.65
CA LYS A 22 16.76 1.43 6.26
C LYS A 22 18.19 0.90 6.10
N HIS A 23 19.15 1.49 6.81
CA HIS A 23 20.53 1.00 6.80
C HIS A 23 20.63 -0.42 7.40
N LEU A 24 19.93 -0.66 8.52
CA LEU A 24 19.88 -1.96 9.18
C LEU A 24 19.20 -3.02 8.29
N TYR A 25 18.07 -2.66 7.67
CA TYR A 25 17.34 -3.50 6.72
C TYR A 25 18.22 -3.93 5.54
N ARG A 26 19.01 -3.01 4.98
CA ARG A 26 19.92 -3.33 3.87
C ARG A 26 20.96 -4.39 4.24
N ARG A 27 21.40 -4.43 5.50
CA ARG A 27 22.41 -5.37 5.98
C ARG A 27 21.83 -6.75 6.32
N TRP A 28 20.61 -6.82 6.86
CA TRP A 28 20.05 -8.08 7.40
C TRP A 28 18.85 -8.63 6.61
N ARG A 29 18.17 -7.80 5.79
CA ARG A 29 17.02 -8.14 4.93
C ARG A 29 15.95 -9.03 5.58
N ARG A 30 15.67 -8.81 6.87
CA ARG A 30 14.61 -9.52 7.59
C ARG A 30 13.29 -8.78 7.46
N LEU A 31 12.18 -9.51 7.29
CA LEU A 31 10.83 -8.95 7.18
C LEU A 31 10.47 -8.00 8.32
N VAL A 32 10.86 -8.33 9.55
CA VAL A 32 10.59 -7.47 10.70
C VAL A 32 11.32 -6.13 10.52
N LEU A 33 12.58 -6.13 10.09
CA LEU A 33 13.39 -4.93 9.87
C LEU A 33 12.94 -4.06 8.69
N MET A 34 11.89 -4.43 7.96
CA MET A 34 11.39 -3.61 6.86
C MET A 34 11.03 -2.21 7.36
N PRO A 35 11.47 -1.14 6.67
CA PRO A 35 11.13 0.23 7.07
C PRO A 35 9.64 0.48 7.22
N LEU A 36 8.81 -0.25 6.48
CA LEU A 36 7.36 -0.16 6.55
C LEU A 36 6.77 -0.69 7.87
N LEU A 37 7.47 -1.58 8.59
CA LEU A 37 7.04 -2.15 9.86
C LEU A 37 7.80 -1.58 11.05
N MET A 38 9.13 -1.70 11.05
CA MET A 38 9.93 -1.34 12.23
C MET A 38 9.97 0.15 12.50
N THR A 39 9.93 1.00 11.46
CA THR A 39 9.92 2.45 11.66
C THR A 39 8.68 2.91 12.42
N PRO A 40 7.44 2.60 11.99
CA PRO A 40 6.25 2.97 12.77
C PRO A 40 6.20 2.28 14.13
N MET A 41 6.66 1.03 14.28
CA MET A 41 6.70 0.37 15.60
C MET A 41 7.61 1.12 16.60
N VAL A 42 8.80 1.51 16.17
CA VAL A 42 9.73 2.28 17.01
C VAL A 42 9.19 3.68 17.31
N LEU A 43 8.57 4.34 16.33
CA LEU A 43 7.97 5.67 16.54
C LEU A 43 6.77 5.62 17.49
N VAL A 44 5.88 4.63 17.35
CA VAL A 44 4.76 4.44 18.29
C VAL A 44 5.28 4.17 19.69
N ALA A 45 6.29 3.30 19.85
CA ALA A 45 6.91 3.06 21.15
C ALA A 45 7.49 4.36 21.74
N LEU A 46 8.24 5.13 20.95
CA LEU A 46 8.81 6.41 21.37
C LEU A 46 7.73 7.38 21.84
N LEU A 47 6.66 7.58 21.05
CA LEU A 47 5.55 8.49 21.38
C LEU A 47 4.82 8.07 22.66
N VAL A 48 4.62 6.77 22.87
CA VAL A 48 3.99 6.23 24.09
C VAL A 48 4.89 6.46 25.31
N PHE A 49 6.22 6.23 25.19
CA PHE A 49 7.16 6.45 26.27
C PHE A 49 7.32 7.93 26.62
N THR A 50 7.32 8.82 25.63
CA THR A 50 7.43 10.27 25.83
C THR A 50 6.09 10.95 26.13
N ARG A 51 4.97 10.22 26.05
CA ARG A 51 3.59 10.72 26.20
C ARG A 51 3.26 11.89 25.26
N ILE A 52 3.87 11.92 24.08
CA ILE A 52 3.57 12.92 23.05
C ILE A 52 2.24 12.56 22.39
N SER A 53 1.35 13.54 22.24
CA SER A 53 0.05 13.30 21.63
C SER A 53 0.16 13.07 20.12
N TRP A 54 -0.82 12.39 19.53
CA TRP A 54 -0.88 12.24 18.07
C TRP A 54 -0.95 13.60 17.34
N GLN A 55 -1.59 14.60 17.94
CA GLN A 55 -1.73 15.93 17.36
C GLN A 55 -0.37 16.64 17.25
N ASP A 56 0.46 16.53 18.29
CA ASP A 56 1.80 17.12 18.30
C ASP A 56 2.73 16.43 17.28
N TYR A 57 2.60 15.11 17.15
CA TYR A 57 3.37 14.33 16.16
C TYR A 57 3.00 14.71 14.73
N ILE A 58 1.70 14.78 14.42
CA ILE A 58 1.23 14.96 13.03
C ILE A 58 1.38 16.40 12.54
N GLY A 59 1.46 17.39 13.44
CA GLY A 59 1.53 18.83 13.12
C GLY A 59 2.56 19.13 12.02
N GLU A 60 3.85 19.00 12.34
CA GLU A 60 4.94 19.23 11.37
C GLU A 60 5.23 18.01 10.48
N SER A 61 4.87 16.80 10.92
CA SER A 61 5.02 15.59 10.10
C SER A 61 4.08 15.56 8.89
N ARG A 62 3.11 16.48 8.80
CA ARG A 62 2.18 16.61 7.67
C ARG A 62 2.88 16.82 6.32
N TRP A 63 4.08 17.38 6.33
CA TRP A 63 4.93 17.49 5.13
C TRP A 63 5.23 16.12 4.49
N LEU A 64 5.36 15.07 5.31
CA LEU A 64 5.56 13.70 4.82
C LEU A 64 4.30 13.16 4.12
N LEU A 65 3.11 13.55 4.58
CA LEU A 65 1.86 13.23 3.90
C LEU A 65 1.73 14.00 2.58
N TRP A 66 2.20 15.24 2.52
CA TRP A 66 2.20 16.04 1.29
C TRP A 66 3.05 15.39 0.19
N LEU A 67 4.17 14.75 0.56
CA LEU A 67 5.03 13.99 -0.37
C LEU A 67 4.32 12.84 -1.09
N LEU A 68 3.14 12.39 -0.61
CA LEU A 68 2.34 11.40 -1.33
C LEU A 68 1.86 11.93 -2.70
N GLY A 69 1.63 13.25 -2.83
CA GLY A 69 1.25 13.87 -4.10
C GLY A 69 2.34 13.72 -5.18
N PRO A 70 3.55 14.27 -4.95
CA PRO A 70 4.69 14.05 -5.84
C PRO A 70 5.03 12.58 -6.08
N ALA A 71 4.92 11.72 -5.07
CA ALA A 71 5.13 10.28 -5.24
C ALA A 71 4.10 9.65 -6.21
N THR A 72 2.84 10.10 -6.15
CA THR A 72 1.80 9.66 -7.09
C THR A 72 2.11 10.07 -8.52
N LEU A 73 2.60 11.30 -8.72
CA LEU A 73 3.05 11.77 -10.04
C LEU A 73 4.27 10.99 -10.54
N ALA A 74 5.22 10.69 -9.65
CA ALA A 74 6.40 9.89 -9.99
C ALA A 74 6.05 8.47 -10.43
N PHE A 75 4.91 7.90 -9.97
CA PHE A 75 4.44 6.62 -10.48
C PHE A 75 4.04 6.64 -11.97
N ALA A 76 3.84 7.81 -12.58
CA ALA A 76 3.65 7.89 -14.02
C ALA A 76 4.94 7.55 -14.80
N VAL A 77 6.13 7.74 -14.22
CA VAL A 77 7.41 7.54 -14.91
C VAL A 77 7.62 6.08 -15.33
N PRO A 78 7.52 5.07 -14.45
CA PRO A 78 7.71 3.68 -14.87
C PRO A 78 6.64 3.20 -15.87
N LEU A 79 5.41 3.73 -15.77
CA LEU A 79 4.35 3.46 -16.73
C LEU A 79 4.70 4.01 -18.12
N TYR A 80 5.21 5.24 -18.18
CA TYR A 80 5.65 5.90 -19.41
C TYR A 80 6.85 5.19 -20.05
N GLU A 81 7.87 4.87 -19.26
CA GLU A 81 9.07 4.18 -19.72
C GLU A 81 8.78 2.78 -20.28
N ASN A 82 7.71 2.13 -19.79
CA ASN A 82 7.36 0.75 -20.15
C ASN A 82 6.07 0.66 -21.00
N LEU A 83 5.70 1.72 -21.72
CA LEU A 83 4.52 1.74 -22.60
C LEU A 83 4.53 0.64 -23.66
N ALA A 84 5.70 0.22 -24.15
CA ALA A 84 5.81 -0.89 -25.09
C ALA A 84 5.31 -2.22 -24.49
N ILE A 85 5.65 -2.49 -23.22
CA ILE A 85 5.18 -3.68 -22.49
C ILE A 85 3.67 -3.61 -22.27
N VAL A 86 3.17 -2.44 -21.88
CA VAL A 86 1.73 -2.19 -21.68
C VAL A 86 0.98 -2.43 -22.97
N ARG A 87 1.41 -1.84 -24.09
CA ARG A 87 0.77 -2.01 -25.40
C ARG A 87 0.82 -3.45 -25.89
N ARG A 88 1.93 -4.16 -25.66
CA ARG A 88 2.08 -5.56 -26.07
C ARG A 88 1.16 -6.51 -25.28
N HIS A 89 0.92 -6.23 -24.01
CA HIS A 89 0.14 -7.11 -23.11
C HIS A 89 -1.14 -6.47 -22.58
N TRP A 90 -1.67 -5.45 -23.28
CA TRP A 90 -2.75 -4.61 -22.77
C TRP A 90 -3.98 -5.43 -22.36
N LEU A 91 -4.34 -6.45 -23.14
CA LEU A 91 -5.51 -7.28 -22.86
C LEU A 91 -5.34 -8.10 -21.57
N SER A 92 -4.16 -8.72 -21.41
CA SER A 92 -3.85 -9.52 -20.22
C SER A 92 -3.72 -8.65 -18.97
N LEU A 93 -3.08 -7.48 -19.09
CA LEU A 93 -2.95 -6.51 -18.00
C LEU A 93 -4.31 -5.96 -17.58
N SER A 94 -5.14 -5.52 -18.53
CA SER A 94 -6.46 -4.97 -18.24
C SER A 94 -7.38 -6.01 -17.59
N ALA A 95 -7.43 -7.23 -18.15
CA ALA A 95 -8.22 -8.31 -17.58
C ALA A 95 -7.73 -8.67 -16.17
N GLY A 96 -6.40 -8.83 -16.00
CA GLY A 96 -5.80 -9.15 -14.71
C GLY A 96 -6.03 -8.07 -13.65
N VAL A 97 -5.88 -6.80 -14.00
CA VAL A 97 -6.13 -5.66 -13.12
C VAL A 97 -7.62 -5.60 -12.72
N PHE A 98 -8.53 -5.78 -13.67
CA PHE A 98 -9.96 -5.77 -13.39
C PHE A 98 -10.35 -6.91 -12.45
N THR A 99 -9.92 -8.13 -12.75
CA THR A 99 -10.18 -9.30 -11.90
C THR A 99 -9.55 -9.13 -10.51
N ALA A 100 -8.30 -8.67 -10.43
CA ALA A 100 -7.63 -8.44 -9.15
C ALA A 100 -8.37 -7.39 -8.31
N THR A 101 -8.79 -6.29 -8.92
CA THR A 101 -9.52 -5.21 -8.24
C THR A 101 -10.87 -5.72 -7.74
N LEU A 102 -11.63 -6.41 -8.59
CA LEU A 102 -12.93 -6.96 -8.23
C LEU A 102 -12.82 -7.98 -7.08
N VAL A 103 -11.89 -8.94 -7.21
CA VAL A 103 -11.66 -9.95 -6.17
C VAL A 103 -11.19 -9.28 -4.88
N ALA A 104 -10.27 -8.32 -4.94
CA ALA A 104 -9.76 -7.62 -3.76
C ALA A 104 -10.88 -6.87 -3.01
N VAL A 105 -11.70 -6.10 -3.71
CA VAL A 105 -12.79 -5.31 -3.12
C VAL A 105 -13.87 -6.25 -2.56
N CYS A 106 -14.40 -7.15 -3.40
CA CYS A 106 -15.51 -8.03 -3.02
C CYS A 106 -15.13 -8.96 -1.87
N SER A 107 -13.96 -9.62 -1.94
CA SER A 107 -13.52 -10.52 -0.87
C SER A 107 -13.32 -9.78 0.45
N SER A 108 -12.74 -8.57 0.42
CA SER A 108 -12.46 -7.81 1.64
C SER A 108 -13.74 -7.35 2.31
N VAL A 109 -14.68 -6.80 1.54
CA VAL A 109 -15.95 -6.29 2.10
C VAL A 109 -16.86 -7.42 2.55
N TRP A 110 -16.98 -8.50 1.76
CA TRP A 110 -17.80 -9.65 2.16
C TRP A 110 -17.25 -10.36 3.38
N LEU A 111 -15.93 -10.56 3.48
CA LEU A 111 -15.34 -11.15 4.67
C LEU A 111 -15.54 -10.24 5.89
N ALA A 112 -15.40 -8.92 5.73
CA ALA A 112 -15.66 -7.97 6.81
C ALA A 112 -17.12 -7.99 7.27
N ARG A 113 -18.08 -8.16 6.36
CA ARG A 113 -19.51 -8.33 6.69
C ARG A 113 -19.78 -9.66 7.38
N LEU A 114 -19.17 -10.74 6.91
CA LEU A 114 -19.30 -12.07 7.52
C LEU A 114 -18.81 -12.07 8.97
N LEU A 115 -17.76 -11.30 9.25
CA LEU A 115 -17.23 -11.07 10.60
C LEU A 115 -17.95 -9.96 11.37
N THR A 116 -19.05 -9.42 10.84
CA THR A 116 -19.86 -8.36 11.47
C THR A 116 -19.08 -7.12 11.88
N LEU A 117 -18.05 -6.76 11.10
CA LEU A 117 -17.20 -5.60 11.41
C LEU A 117 -17.95 -4.28 11.20
N PRO A 118 -17.63 -3.22 11.97
CA PRO A 118 -18.23 -1.90 11.78
C PRO A 118 -18.06 -1.37 10.37
N GLU A 119 -19.02 -0.60 9.88
CA GLU A 119 -19.03 -0.10 8.49
C GLU A 119 -17.77 0.72 8.14
N ALA A 120 -17.28 1.54 9.08
CA ALA A 120 -16.03 2.28 8.91
C ALA A 120 -14.84 1.35 8.60
N VAL A 121 -14.77 0.18 9.24
CA VAL A 121 -13.75 -0.84 8.98
C VAL A 121 -13.96 -1.48 7.61
N GLN A 122 -15.21 -1.82 7.26
CA GLN A 122 -15.54 -2.40 5.95
C GLN A 122 -15.14 -1.46 4.79
N ARG A 123 -15.51 -0.18 4.88
CA ARG A 123 -15.20 0.86 3.89
C ARG A 123 -13.68 1.06 3.76
N SER A 124 -12.96 1.07 4.88
CA SER A 124 -11.49 1.16 4.87
C SER A 124 -10.82 -0.08 4.27
N LEU A 125 -11.35 -1.28 4.50
CA LEU A 125 -10.82 -2.53 3.93
C LEU A 125 -11.02 -2.62 2.41
N ALA A 126 -12.04 -1.95 1.86
CA ALA A 126 -12.38 -2.02 0.43
C ALA A 126 -11.23 -1.57 -0.48
N VAL A 127 -10.39 -0.65 -0.01
CA VAL A 127 -9.29 -0.05 -0.79
C VAL A 127 -7.90 -0.50 -0.31
N ARG A 128 -7.82 -1.58 0.49
CA ARG A 128 -6.55 -2.01 1.14
C ARG A 128 -5.49 -2.57 0.17
N SER A 129 -5.90 -2.99 -1.02
CA SER A 129 -5.03 -3.73 -1.96
C SER A 129 -4.33 -2.85 -3.00
N ILE A 130 -4.31 -1.54 -2.80
CA ILE A 130 -3.60 -0.58 -3.66
C ILE A 130 -2.60 0.23 -2.83
N THR A 131 -1.62 0.85 -3.48
CA THR A 131 -0.57 1.62 -2.77
C THR A 131 -1.14 2.83 -2.05
N THR A 132 -0.52 3.22 -0.94
CA THR A 132 -1.04 4.20 0.04
C THR A 132 -1.57 5.50 -0.59
N PRO A 133 -0.87 6.18 -1.53
CA PRO A 133 -1.42 7.37 -2.16
C PRO A 133 -2.76 7.15 -2.87
N PHE A 134 -2.89 6.08 -3.66
CA PHE A 134 -4.15 5.74 -4.33
C PHE A 134 -5.22 5.29 -3.34
N ALA A 135 -4.84 4.51 -2.33
CA ALA A 135 -5.75 4.04 -1.28
C ALA A 135 -6.39 5.20 -0.53
N LEU A 136 -5.60 6.18 -0.11
CA LEU A 136 -6.09 7.36 0.60
C LEU A 136 -6.96 8.27 -0.29
N ALA A 137 -6.68 8.33 -1.59
CA ALA A 137 -7.53 9.04 -2.55
C ALA A 137 -8.89 8.33 -2.72
N ALA A 138 -8.89 7.01 -2.90
CA ALA A 138 -10.09 6.19 -3.04
C ALA A 138 -10.93 6.14 -1.75
N ALA A 139 -10.28 6.12 -0.58
CA ALA A 139 -10.93 6.09 0.72
C ALA A 139 -11.93 7.25 0.92
N LYS A 140 -11.57 8.46 0.46
CA LYS A 140 -12.47 9.62 0.53
C LYS A 140 -13.77 9.41 -0.24
N GLN A 141 -13.72 8.69 -1.35
CA GLN A 141 -14.88 8.41 -2.20
C GLN A 141 -15.77 7.30 -1.63
N VAL A 142 -15.17 6.33 -0.93
CA VAL A 142 -15.90 5.20 -0.32
C VAL A 142 -16.33 5.51 1.12
N GLY A 143 -15.90 6.63 1.70
CA GLY A 143 -16.15 6.98 3.10
C GLY A 143 -15.34 6.15 4.10
N GLY A 144 -14.16 5.66 3.69
CA GLY A 144 -13.22 4.96 4.55
C GLY A 144 -12.39 5.92 5.40
N GLN A 145 -12.03 5.49 6.62
CA GLN A 145 -11.16 6.24 7.52
C GLN A 145 -9.69 6.13 7.07
N PRO A 146 -8.98 7.26 6.82
CA PRO A 146 -7.58 7.28 6.35
C PRO A 146 -6.61 6.45 7.19
N ASP A 147 -6.72 6.52 8.51
CA ASP A 147 -5.80 5.84 9.42
C ASP A 147 -5.94 4.32 9.33
N LEU A 148 -7.19 3.82 9.28
CA LEU A 148 -7.47 2.41 9.05
C LEU A 148 -7.02 1.95 7.66
N VAL A 149 -7.21 2.78 6.64
CA VAL A 149 -6.76 2.47 5.27
C VAL A 149 -5.24 2.32 5.24
N ALA A 150 -4.50 3.26 5.82
CA ALA A 150 -3.05 3.18 5.90
C ALA A 150 -2.58 1.90 6.61
N LEU A 151 -3.21 1.55 7.74
CA LEU A 151 -2.95 0.32 8.47
C LEU A 151 -3.20 -0.92 7.61
N PHE A 152 -4.38 -1.04 6.98
CA PHE A 152 -4.73 -2.21 6.18
C PHE A 152 -3.90 -2.35 4.92
N VAL A 153 -3.50 -1.24 4.28
CA VAL A 153 -2.57 -1.25 3.14
C VAL A 153 -1.23 -1.82 3.56
N VAL A 154 -0.68 -1.37 4.69
CA VAL A 154 0.60 -1.89 5.22
C VAL A 154 0.49 -3.38 5.54
N ILE A 155 -0.52 -3.79 6.31
CA ILE A 155 -0.72 -5.20 6.68
C ILE A 155 -0.86 -6.07 5.43
N THR A 156 -1.69 -5.66 4.48
CA THR A 156 -1.92 -6.39 3.22
C THR A 156 -0.63 -6.54 2.42
N GLY A 157 0.12 -5.44 2.26
CA GLY A 157 1.35 -5.42 1.49
C GLY A 157 2.43 -6.31 2.08
N VAL A 158 2.65 -6.20 3.39
CA VAL A 158 3.65 -7.01 4.10
C VAL A 158 3.25 -8.48 4.12
N PHE A 159 1.98 -8.78 4.39
CA PHE A 159 1.48 -10.15 4.42
C PHE A 159 1.67 -10.82 3.06
N GLY A 160 1.17 -10.20 1.99
CA GLY A 160 1.25 -10.81 0.67
C GLY A 160 2.68 -10.89 0.13
N MET A 161 3.57 -9.97 0.52
CA MET A 161 5.01 -10.13 0.28
C MET A 161 5.56 -11.38 0.96
N ALA A 162 5.28 -11.55 2.26
CA ALA A 162 5.83 -12.65 3.06
C ALA A 162 5.31 -14.01 2.59
N THR A 163 4.04 -14.07 2.16
CA THR A 163 3.40 -15.32 1.72
C THR A 163 3.50 -15.58 0.22
N GLY A 164 3.91 -14.58 -0.58
CA GLY A 164 3.88 -14.63 -2.04
C GLY A 164 4.66 -15.80 -2.62
N ASP A 165 5.91 -15.99 -2.18
CA ASP A 165 6.78 -17.06 -2.69
C ASP A 165 6.21 -18.46 -2.38
N LEU A 166 5.64 -18.63 -1.18
CA LEU A 166 4.99 -19.88 -0.79
C LEU A 166 3.76 -20.16 -1.65
N LEU A 167 2.95 -19.14 -1.95
CA LEU A 167 1.79 -19.26 -2.81
C LEU A 167 2.19 -19.59 -4.26
N PHE A 168 3.20 -18.92 -4.81
CA PHE A 168 3.71 -19.21 -6.15
C PHE A 168 4.23 -20.64 -6.27
N LEU A 169 4.90 -21.15 -5.24
CA LEU A 169 5.36 -22.53 -5.20
C LEU A 169 4.17 -23.50 -5.16
N ARG A 170 3.19 -23.28 -4.27
CA ARG A 170 2.00 -24.16 -4.14
C ARG A 170 1.12 -24.18 -5.38
N LEU A 171 0.97 -23.04 -6.06
CA LEU A 171 0.18 -22.93 -7.29
C LEU A 171 0.99 -23.26 -8.55
N ALA A 172 2.25 -23.71 -8.40
CA ALA A 172 3.16 -24.03 -9.50
C ALA A 172 3.35 -22.88 -10.52
N ILE A 173 3.30 -21.63 -10.06
CA ILE A 173 3.49 -20.44 -10.91
C ILE A 173 4.99 -20.25 -11.16
N LYS A 174 5.43 -20.61 -12.37
CA LYS A 174 6.84 -20.55 -12.77
C LYS A 174 7.22 -19.26 -13.50
N GLN A 175 6.29 -18.65 -14.21
CA GLN A 175 6.55 -17.48 -15.07
C GLN A 175 6.79 -16.21 -14.24
N GLY A 176 7.92 -15.54 -14.47
CA GLY A 176 8.27 -14.29 -13.78
C GLY A 176 7.20 -13.21 -13.92
N VAL A 177 6.70 -12.99 -15.14
CA VAL A 177 5.61 -12.03 -15.43
C VAL A 177 4.37 -12.30 -14.55
N ALA A 178 4.00 -13.56 -14.36
CA ALA A 178 2.86 -13.92 -13.52
C ALA A 178 3.12 -13.66 -12.03
N LYS A 179 4.34 -13.96 -11.55
CA LYS A 179 4.74 -13.63 -10.16
C LYS A 179 4.74 -12.13 -9.92
N GLY A 180 5.32 -11.36 -10.84
CA GLY A 180 5.32 -9.90 -10.79
C GLY A 180 3.91 -9.34 -10.78
N ALA A 181 3.05 -9.79 -11.69
CA ALA A 181 1.65 -9.36 -11.73
C ALA A 181 0.90 -9.68 -10.43
N GLY A 182 1.08 -10.89 -9.89
CA GLY A 182 0.46 -11.29 -8.62
C GLY A 182 0.92 -10.45 -7.43
N LEU A 183 2.24 -10.20 -7.30
CA LEU A 183 2.79 -9.36 -6.23
C LEU A 183 2.31 -7.91 -6.34
N GLY A 184 2.28 -7.35 -7.55
CA GLY A 184 1.82 -5.98 -7.78
C GLY A 184 0.33 -5.80 -7.48
N ALA A 185 -0.49 -6.77 -7.87
CA ALA A 185 -1.94 -6.75 -7.63
C ALA A 185 -2.32 -6.98 -6.16
N ALA A 186 -1.68 -7.94 -5.48
CA ALA A 186 -2.07 -8.34 -4.13
C ALA A 186 -1.36 -7.58 -3.02
N SER A 187 -0.10 -7.17 -3.26
CA SER A 187 0.81 -6.65 -2.22
C SER A 187 1.42 -5.28 -2.57
N HIS A 188 0.97 -4.68 -3.68
CA HIS A 188 1.27 -3.31 -4.11
C HIS A 188 2.75 -2.94 -4.01
N GLY A 189 3.10 -1.84 -3.33
CA GLY A 189 4.47 -1.34 -3.25
C GLY A 189 5.42 -2.28 -2.51
N ALA A 190 4.93 -2.95 -1.46
CA ALA A 190 5.71 -3.96 -0.76
C ALA A 190 5.99 -5.15 -1.70
N GLY A 191 4.95 -5.74 -2.29
CA GLY A 191 5.09 -6.82 -3.26
C GLY A 191 6.01 -6.46 -4.43
N THR A 192 5.93 -5.23 -4.91
CA THR A 192 6.79 -4.72 -5.98
C THR A 192 8.26 -4.67 -5.57
N ALA A 193 8.56 -4.25 -4.34
CA ALA A 193 9.92 -4.32 -3.82
C ALA A 193 10.43 -5.77 -3.79
N ARG A 194 9.60 -6.73 -3.38
CA ARG A 194 9.94 -8.16 -3.42
C ARG A 194 10.09 -8.68 -4.84
N ALA A 195 9.26 -8.23 -5.78
CA ALA A 195 9.36 -8.61 -7.18
C ALA A 195 10.72 -8.18 -7.77
N TYR A 196 11.23 -6.99 -7.43
CA TYR A 196 12.59 -6.56 -7.81
C TYR A 196 13.70 -7.40 -7.17
N GLU A 197 13.46 -8.01 -6.00
CA GLU A 197 14.40 -8.98 -5.42
C GLU A 197 14.39 -10.33 -6.16
N ILE A 198 13.26 -10.69 -6.77
CA ILE A 198 13.14 -11.91 -7.61
C ILE A 198 13.81 -11.66 -8.96
N GLY A 199 13.53 -10.52 -9.60
CA GLY A 199 14.13 -10.15 -10.88
C GLY A 199 13.64 -8.81 -11.42
N GLN A 200 14.40 -8.25 -12.36
CA GLN A 200 14.12 -6.92 -12.90
C GLN A 200 12.79 -6.91 -13.68
N GLN A 201 12.53 -7.96 -14.48
CA GLN A 201 11.32 -8.09 -15.26
C GLN A 201 10.07 -8.23 -14.38
N GLU A 202 10.16 -9.02 -13.31
CA GLU A 202 9.12 -9.19 -12.30
C GLU A 202 8.78 -7.86 -11.63
N GLY A 203 9.80 -7.10 -11.24
CA GLY A 203 9.66 -5.78 -10.64
C GLY A 203 8.98 -4.77 -11.56
N VAL A 204 9.35 -4.73 -12.84
CA VAL A 204 8.71 -3.88 -13.85
C VAL A 204 7.22 -4.25 -14.01
N VAL A 205 6.91 -5.53 -14.20
CA VAL A 205 5.52 -5.99 -14.35
C VAL A 205 4.70 -5.72 -13.09
N SER A 206 5.27 -5.97 -11.91
CA SER A 206 4.63 -5.68 -10.63
C SER A 206 4.33 -4.19 -10.47
N SER A 207 5.28 -3.33 -10.84
CA SER A 207 5.10 -1.87 -10.81
C SER A 207 3.94 -1.44 -11.70
N LEU A 208 3.89 -1.95 -12.94
CA LEU A 208 2.82 -1.66 -13.89
C LEU A 208 1.45 -2.11 -13.36
N VAL A 209 1.34 -3.35 -12.87
CA VAL A 209 0.08 -3.89 -12.35
C VAL A 209 -0.38 -3.14 -11.10
N MET A 210 0.55 -2.81 -10.18
CA MET A 210 0.26 -1.98 -9.00
C MET A 210 -0.31 -0.62 -9.42
N MET A 211 0.32 0.07 -10.37
CA MET A 211 -0.10 1.40 -10.83
C MET A 211 -1.46 1.35 -11.51
N LEU A 212 -1.65 0.43 -12.46
CA LEU A 212 -2.90 0.27 -13.18
C LEU A 212 -4.06 -0.10 -12.23
N SER A 213 -3.82 -1.01 -11.28
CA SER A 213 -4.82 -1.37 -10.27
C SER A 213 -5.17 -0.19 -9.37
N GLY A 214 -4.17 0.61 -8.97
CA GLY A 214 -4.37 1.84 -8.24
C GLY A 214 -5.28 2.83 -8.96
N VAL A 215 -4.97 3.13 -10.24
CA VAL A 215 -5.77 4.04 -11.07
C VAL A 215 -7.18 3.53 -11.25
N VAL A 216 -7.34 2.26 -11.65
CA VAL A 216 -8.66 1.65 -11.87
C VAL A 216 -9.49 1.70 -10.59
N THR A 217 -8.92 1.30 -9.45
CA THR A 217 -9.62 1.31 -8.15
C THR A 217 -10.05 2.72 -7.75
N VAL A 218 -9.19 3.73 -7.93
CA VAL A 218 -9.54 5.13 -7.64
C VAL A 218 -10.69 5.62 -8.52
N MET A 219 -10.69 5.29 -9.82
CA MET A 219 -11.77 5.70 -10.72
C MET A 219 -13.11 5.04 -10.38
N ILE A 220 -13.10 3.76 -9.99
CA ILE A 220 -14.33 3.03 -9.64
C ILE A 220 -14.75 3.23 -8.17
N ALA A 221 -13.93 3.86 -7.33
CA ALA A 221 -14.18 4.04 -5.90
C ALA A 221 -15.56 4.68 -5.59
N PRO A 222 -16.02 5.74 -6.28
CA PRO A 222 -17.37 6.26 -6.07
C PRO A 222 -18.46 5.21 -6.35
N ALA A 223 -18.30 4.45 -7.44
CA ALA A 223 -19.23 3.39 -7.79
C ALA A 223 -19.22 2.25 -6.76
N ILE A 224 -18.06 1.88 -6.22
CA ILE A 224 -17.95 0.92 -5.11
C ILE A 224 -18.73 1.43 -3.89
N GLY A 225 -18.51 2.70 -3.52
CA GLY A 225 -19.22 3.37 -2.42
C GLY A 225 -20.73 3.25 -2.56
N HIS A 226 -21.25 3.62 -3.74
CA HIS A 226 -22.68 3.53 -4.02
C HIS A 226 -23.17 2.08 -4.07
N MET A 227 -22.54 1.18 -4.82
CA MET A 227 -23.05 -0.19 -4.99
C MET A 227 -23.05 -0.99 -3.69
N MET A 228 -22.07 -0.75 -2.80
CA MET A 228 -21.93 -1.52 -1.57
C MET A 228 -22.66 -0.88 -0.38
N TRP A 229 -22.81 0.44 -0.34
CA TRP A 229 -23.36 1.16 0.82
C TRP A 229 -24.46 2.18 0.49
N ALA A 230 -25.00 2.27 -0.73
CA ALA A 230 -26.11 3.18 -1.05
C ALA A 230 -27.49 2.76 -0.48
N THR A 231 -27.51 2.01 0.61
CA THR A 231 -28.72 1.79 1.40
C THR A 231 -28.41 2.11 2.85
N SER A 232 -28.41 3.40 3.18
CA SER A 232 -28.51 3.94 4.54
C SER A 232 -29.08 5.35 4.46
#